data_AF-A0A2E6WFP9-F1
#
_entry.id   AF-A0A2E6WFP9-F1
#
_cell.length_a   1.000
_cell.length_b   1.000
_cell.length_c   1.000
_cell.angle_alpha   90.00
_cell.angle_beta   90.00
_cell.angle_gamma   90.00
#
_symmetry.space_group_name_H-M   'P 1'
#
loop_
_entity.id
_entity.type
_entity.pdbx_description
1 polymer ?
#
loop_
_entity_poly.entity_id
_entity_poly.type
_entity_poly.pdbx_seq_one_letter_code
_entity_poly.pdbx_strand_id
1 'polypeptide(L)'
;MKKLYITYSAIALLLLQTALSGAIPRNVKLELDSRFIPAYRTGNLETVVFSGALIANQVGGALYGEIDTYLEEQNIGSLGSVLARARFTLLTQNRAVKPEATAKELLLTVPHFQNEVQQVIDGELRPLIMQDEAEPPATLKDLEEALWTVHIYKNDLTNLDRTAILAAQTVRTVLLSGQVKPIDRDKLSFDFVSARNQVIDENENRLDHEMALRGARVRLAKNVLDTSAELDQRLQAAFAMDQDLKIIRDFVEHQRKGLFPRVPTPNLDLIEQTVVSAERENQQLFMTANQFFTGLHWWIRGRYGKGVAANGLLKGEHVKQNPAAGFALSMPRNRPLPTDPFAEDNSERSPYVARRHENTWSWENGGISMMHGEEIAIVAESDYFY
;
A
#
# COMPACT_ATOMS: atom_id res chain seq x y z
N MET A 1 39.60 -4.03 -52.69
CA MET A 1 38.74 -5.16 -52.27
C MET A 1 39.11 -5.79 -50.92
N LYS A 2 40.38 -6.07 -50.59
CA LYS A 2 40.76 -6.68 -49.30
C LYS A 2 40.38 -5.88 -48.03
N LYS A 3 40.35 -4.54 -48.08
CA LYS A 3 39.96 -3.71 -46.93
C LYS A 3 38.45 -3.74 -46.62
N LEU A 4 37.59 -4.04 -47.59
CA LEU A 4 36.13 -4.13 -47.36
C LEU A 4 35.75 -5.42 -46.61
N TYR A 5 36.42 -6.54 -46.92
CA TYR A 5 36.16 -7.82 -46.26
C TYR A 5 36.51 -7.80 -44.77
N ILE A 6 37.55 -7.06 -44.37
CA ILE A 6 37.96 -6.95 -42.96
C ILE A 6 36.94 -6.15 -42.15
N THR A 7 36.36 -5.08 -42.70
CA THR A 7 35.30 -4.31 -42.03
C THR A 7 33.99 -5.11 -41.94
N TYR A 8 33.61 -5.86 -42.98
CA TYR A 8 32.44 -6.73 -42.93
C TYR A 8 32.61 -7.90 -41.95
N SER A 9 33.80 -8.49 -41.85
CA SER A 9 34.09 -9.53 -40.85
C SER A 9 34.10 -8.97 -39.42
N ALA A 10 34.60 -7.75 -39.20
CA ALA A 10 34.57 -7.11 -37.89
C ALA A 10 33.14 -6.72 -37.47
N ILE A 11 32.31 -6.23 -38.40
CA ILE A 11 30.89 -5.93 -38.15
C ILE A 11 30.10 -7.22 -37.93
N ALA A 12 30.38 -8.30 -38.68
CA ALA A 12 29.77 -9.61 -38.45
C ALA A 12 30.19 -10.21 -37.11
N LEU A 13 31.43 -10.03 -36.66
CA LEU A 13 31.89 -10.45 -35.33
C LEU A 13 31.28 -9.61 -34.20
N LEU A 14 31.08 -8.30 -34.40
CA LEU A 14 30.36 -7.43 -33.47
C LEU A 14 28.87 -7.77 -33.41
N LEU A 15 28.25 -8.09 -34.55
CA LEU A 15 26.86 -8.55 -34.63
C LEU A 15 26.65 -9.96 -34.05
N LEU A 16 27.64 -10.85 -34.18
CA LEU A 16 27.65 -12.15 -33.51
C LEU A 16 27.92 -12.03 -32.00
N GLN A 17 28.68 -11.03 -31.55
CA GLN A 17 28.84 -10.74 -30.13
C GLN A 17 27.57 -10.15 -29.50
N THR A 18 26.76 -9.39 -30.25
CA THR A 18 25.42 -8.96 -29.80
C THR A 18 24.35 -10.05 -29.88
N ALA A 19 24.64 -11.19 -30.53
CA ALA A 19 23.71 -12.33 -30.69
C ALA A 19 24.05 -13.52 -29.78
N LEU A 20 25.00 -13.38 -28.85
CA LEU A 20 25.24 -14.33 -27.76
C LEU A 20 24.39 -13.93 -26.54
N SER A 21 23.08 -13.83 -26.72
CA SER A 21 22.12 -14.07 -25.63
C SER A 21 22.24 -15.55 -25.28
N GLY A 22 22.76 -15.83 -24.09
CA GLY A 22 22.96 -17.18 -23.59
C GLY A 22 21.64 -17.79 -23.18
N ALA A 23 20.80 -18.17 -24.16
CA ALA A 23 19.47 -18.73 -23.98
C ALA A 23 19.26 -19.43 -22.62
N ILE A 24 18.29 -18.94 -21.84
CA ILE A 24 17.94 -19.44 -20.51
C ILE A 24 18.03 -20.97 -20.47
N PRO A 25 18.85 -21.57 -19.59
CA PRO A 25 19.05 -23.01 -19.52
C PRO A 25 17.71 -23.76 -19.43
N ARG A 26 17.57 -24.87 -20.16
CA ARG A 26 16.31 -25.61 -20.29
C ARG A 26 15.68 -25.96 -18.93
N ASN A 27 16.48 -26.37 -17.96
CA ASN A 27 16.01 -26.68 -16.60
C ASN A 27 15.45 -25.45 -15.88
N VAL A 28 16.07 -24.28 -16.05
CA VAL A 28 15.62 -23.01 -15.46
C VAL A 28 14.34 -22.55 -16.13
N LYS A 29 14.27 -22.62 -17.47
CA LYS A 29 13.06 -22.29 -18.22
C LYS A 29 11.88 -23.20 -17.84
N LEU A 30 12.12 -24.51 -17.72
CA LEU A 30 11.09 -25.44 -17.25
C LEU A 30 10.60 -25.11 -15.84
N GLU A 31 11.49 -24.76 -14.91
CA GLU A 31 11.11 -24.37 -13.56
C GLU A 31 10.31 -23.04 -13.55
N LEU A 32 10.71 -22.06 -14.38
CA LEU A 32 9.99 -20.81 -14.58
C LEU A 32 8.56 -21.05 -15.08
N ASP A 33 8.42 -21.80 -16.18
CA ASP A 33 7.16 -22.01 -16.88
C ASP A 33 6.20 -22.92 -16.10
N SER A 34 6.73 -23.97 -15.47
CA SER A 34 5.90 -25.00 -14.83
C SER A 34 5.58 -24.73 -13.36
N ARG A 35 6.38 -23.93 -12.66
CA ARG A 35 6.22 -23.70 -11.22
C ARG A 35 6.21 -22.23 -10.84
N PHE A 36 7.24 -21.46 -11.19
CA PHE A 36 7.38 -20.08 -10.71
C PHE A 36 6.24 -19.18 -11.21
N ILE A 37 6.03 -19.10 -12.52
CA ILE A 37 5.04 -18.22 -13.15
C ILE A 37 3.61 -18.60 -12.73
N PRO A 38 3.19 -19.89 -12.79
CA PRO A 38 1.87 -20.28 -12.30
C PRO A 38 1.66 -19.97 -10.81
N ALA A 39 2.68 -20.18 -9.97
CA ALA A 39 2.60 -19.87 -8.55
C ALA A 39 2.44 -18.36 -8.30
N TYR A 40 3.17 -17.53 -9.05
CA TYR A 40 3.02 -16.08 -8.99
C TYR A 40 1.60 -15.64 -9.36
N ARG A 41 1.08 -16.14 -10.49
CA ARG A 41 -0.27 -15.81 -10.98
C ARG A 41 -1.39 -16.28 -10.07
N THR A 42 -1.15 -17.32 -9.27
CA THR A 42 -2.14 -17.88 -8.32
C THR A 42 -1.95 -17.39 -6.89
N GLY A 43 -1.00 -16.49 -6.64
CA GLY A 43 -0.69 -15.99 -5.28
C GLY A 43 -0.10 -17.05 -4.35
N ASN A 44 0.43 -18.16 -4.87
CA ASN A 44 1.08 -19.20 -4.06
C ASN A 44 2.51 -18.79 -3.68
N LEU A 45 2.61 -17.91 -2.67
CA LEU A 45 3.86 -17.28 -2.24
C LEU A 45 4.94 -18.27 -1.81
N GLU A 46 4.58 -19.38 -1.15
CA GLU A 46 5.54 -20.40 -0.72
C GLU A 46 6.22 -21.06 -1.92
N THR A 47 5.44 -21.35 -2.96
CA THR A 47 5.96 -21.95 -4.19
C THR A 47 6.79 -20.95 -5.00
N VAL A 48 6.41 -19.67 -5.01
CA VAL A 48 7.21 -18.58 -5.60
C VAL A 48 8.58 -18.50 -4.93
N VAL A 49 8.61 -18.48 -3.60
CA VAL A 49 9.88 -18.42 -2.84
C VAL A 49 10.72 -19.67 -3.08
N PHE A 50 10.13 -20.87 -3.00
CA PHE A 50 10.85 -22.12 -3.23
C PHE A 50 11.47 -22.19 -4.63
N SER A 51 10.66 -21.94 -5.65
CA SER A 51 11.06 -22.03 -7.05
C SER A 51 12.06 -20.93 -7.42
N GLY A 52 11.80 -19.69 -7.03
CA GLY A 52 12.71 -18.58 -7.31
C GLY A 52 14.05 -18.70 -6.57
N ALA A 53 14.06 -19.19 -5.33
CA ALA A 53 15.32 -19.46 -4.61
C ALA A 53 16.13 -20.57 -5.31
N LEU A 54 15.48 -21.60 -5.86
CA LEU A 54 16.14 -22.63 -6.65
C LEU A 54 16.77 -22.03 -7.92
N ILE A 55 16.04 -21.18 -8.64
CA ILE A 55 16.53 -20.47 -9.83
C ILE A 55 17.74 -19.60 -9.45
N ALA A 56 17.61 -18.73 -8.44
CA ALA A 56 18.67 -17.83 -7.97
C ALA A 56 19.96 -18.57 -7.57
N ASN A 57 19.85 -19.81 -7.09
CA ASN A 57 21.02 -20.61 -6.75
C ASN A 57 21.68 -21.30 -7.95
N GLN A 58 20.92 -21.58 -9.01
CA GLN A 58 21.39 -22.24 -10.23
C GLN A 58 22.03 -21.28 -11.24
N VAL A 59 21.57 -20.04 -11.30
CA VAL A 59 22.05 -19.05 -12.29
C VAL A 59 22.98 -17.99 -11.67
N GLY A 60 23.61 -17.20 -12.52
CA GLY A 60 24.53 -16.13 -12.13
C GLY A 60 24.93 -15.24 -13.31
N GLY A 61 25.27 -13.98 -13.04
CA GLY A 61 25.78 -13.05 -14.04
C GLY A 61 24.73 -12.63 -15.08
N ALA A 62 25.12 -12.60 -16.36
CA ALA A 62 24.28 -12.12 -17.47
C ALA A 62 22.94 -12.86 -17.63
N LEU A 63 22.86 -14.12 -17.17
CA LEU A 63 21.64 -14.93 -17.21
C LEU A 63 20.47 -14.34 -16.40
N TYR A 64 20.74 -13.49 -15.39
CA TYR A 64 19.66 -12.82 -14.67
C TYR A 64 18.91 -11.82 -15.54
N GLY A 65 19.63 -11.04 -16.36
CA GLY A 65 19.00 -10.09 -17.28
C GLY A 65 18.12 -10.78 -18.32
N GLU A 66 18.52 -11.96 -18.78
CA GLU A 66 17.69 -12.76 -19.71
C GLU A 66 16.43 -13.31 -19.04
N ILE A 67 16.53 -13.77 -17.78
CA ILE A 67 15.36 -14.20 -17.01
C ILE A 67 14.42 -13.02 -16.75
N ASP A 68 14.96 -11.86 -16.38
CA ASP A 68 14.16 -10.66 -16.13
C ASP A 68 13.45 -10.19 -17.40
N THR A 69 14.12 -10.20 -18.55
CA THR A 69 13.50 -9.92 -19.87
C THR A 69 12.37 -10.91 -20.17
N TYR A 70 12.60 -12.20 -19.92
CA TYR A 70 11.59 -13.23 -20.13
C TYR A 70 10.38 -13.09 -19.20
N LEU A 71 10.59 -12.69 -17.94
CA LEU A 71 9.50 -12.40 -17.00
C LEU A 71 8.73 -11.14 -17.40
N GLU A 72 9.42 -10.10 -17.87
CA GLU A 72 8.81 -8.87 -18.35
C GLU A 72 7.91 -9.10 -19.57
N GLU A 73 8.34 -9.94 -20.53
CA GLU A 73 7.50 -10.41 -21.65
C GLU A 73 6.20 -11.12 -21.19
N GLN A 74 6.16 -11.61 -19.94
CA GLN A 74 5.00 -12.24 -19.31
C GLN A 74 4.20 -11.29 -18.41
N ASN A 75 4.52 -9.99 -18.41
CA ASN A 75 4.01 -8.96 -17.51
C ASN A 75 4.27 -9.27 -16.02
N ILE A 76 5.44 -9.83 -15.73
CA ILE A 76 5.90 -10.15 -14.37
C ILE A 76 7.14 -9.32 -14.09
N GLY A 77 7.26 -8.79 -12.87
CA GLY A 77 8.46 -8.07 -12.45
C GLY A 77 9.72 -8.95 -12.45
N SER A 78 10.89 -8.32 -12.33
CA SER A 78 12.18 -9.04 -12.22
C SER A 78 12.15 -10.14 -11.16
N LEU A 79 12.96 -11.18 -11.34
CA LEU A 79 13.06 -12.31 -10.42
C LEU A 79 13.36 -11.83 -8.99
N GLY A 80 14.27 -10.88 -8.85
CA GLY A 80 14.62 -10.25 -7.58
C GLY A 80 13.44 -9.57 -6.91
N SER A 81 12.66 -8.78 -7.65
CA SER A 81 11.48 -8.08 -7.11
C SER A 81 10.38 -9.03 -6.65
N VAL A 82 10.09 -10.07 -7.46
CA VAL A 82 9.04 -11.05 -7.14
C VAL A 82 9.43 -11.88 -5.92
N LEU A 83 10.68 -12.33 -5.85
CA LEU A 83 11.20 -13.06 -4.69
C LEU A 83 11.19 -12.21 -3.41
N ALA A 84 11.67 -10.97 -3.51
CA ALA A 84 11.69 -10.03 -2.39
C ALA A 84 10.30 -9.81 -1.80
N ARG A 85 9.31 -9.50 -2.66
CA ARG A 85 7.91 -9.31 -2.26
C ARG A 85 7.29 -10.57 -1.67
N ALA A 86 7.47 -11.73 -2.31
CA ALA A 86 6.89 -12.97 -1.80
C ALA A 86 7.42 -13.33 -0.40
N ARG A 87 8.73 -13.18 -0.18
CA ARG A 87 9.34 -13.39 1.15
C ARG A 87 8.81 -12.39 2.18
N PHE A 88 8.79 -11.11 1.81
CA PHE A 88 8.30 -10.05 2.69
C PHE A 88 6.84 -10.30 3.12
N THR A 89 5.97 -10.65 2.17
CA THR A 89 4.57 -10.95 2.46
C THR A 89 4.43 -12.16 3.38
N LEU A 90 5.21 -13.23 3.19
CA LEU A 90 5.19 -14.37 4.12
C LEU A 90 5.68 -14.00 5.53
N LEU A 91 6.74 -13.19 5.64
CA LEU A 91 7.27 -12.73 6.93
C LEU A 91 6.27 -11.83 7.68
N THR A 92 5.62 -10.91 6.99
CA THR A 92 4.60 -10.04 7.58
C THR A 92 3.34 -10.81 8.01
N GLN A 93 3.06 -11.96 7.37
CA GLN A 93 2.04 -12.91 7.80
C GLN A 93 2.47 -13.83 8.95
N ASN A 94 3.66 -13.62 9.53
CA ASN A 94 4.28 -14.50 10.53
C ASN A 94 4.39 -15.97 10.08
N ARG A 95 4.55 -16.21 8.77
CA ARG A 95 4.77 -17.55 8.22
C ARG A 95 6.26 -17.85 8.14
N ALA A 96 6.61 -19.10 8.41
CA ALA A 96 7.98 -19.57 8.22
C ALA A 96 8.33 -19.53 6.72
N VAL A 97 9.40 -18.82 6.36
CA VAL A 97 9.86 -18.74 4.97
C VAL A 97 10.90 -19.82 4.73
N LYS A 98 10.58 -20.78 3.85
CA LYS A 98 11.50 -21.83 3.42
C LYS A 98 11.57 -21.89 1.89
N PRO A 99 12.77 -22.08 1.30
CA PRO A 99 14.07 -22.19 1.97
C PRO A 99 14.56 -20.85 2.57
N GLU A 100 15.55 -20.91 3.46
CA GLU A 100 16.23 -19.70 3.95
C GLU A 100 16.91 -18.96 2.79
N ALA A 101 17.01 -17.63 2.88
CA ALA A 101 17.60 -16.81 1.83
C ALA A 101 19.12 -17.09 1.72
N THR A 102 19.60 -17.35 0.51
CA THR A 102 21.03 -17.57 0.25
C THR A 102 21.73 -16.26 -0.11
N ALA A 103 23.07 -16.25 -0.05
CA ALA A 103 23.85 -15.08 -0.48
C ALA A 103 23.57 -14.67 -1.94
N LYS A 104 23.42 -15.65 -2.84
CA LYS A 104 23.09 -15.40 -4.26
C LYS A 104 21.71 -14.78 -4.42
N GLU A 105 20.74 -15.23 -3.65
CA GLU A 105 19.40 -14.68 -3.67
C GLU A 105 19.38 -13.24 -3.11
N LEU A 106 20.11 -12.98 -2.03
CA LEU A 106 20.19 -11.62 -1.48
C LEU A 106 20.80 -10.61 -2.44
N LEU A 107 21.75 -11.03 -3.29
CA LEU A 107 22.28 -10.16 -4.34
C LEU A 107 21.23 -9.73 -5.37
N LEU A 108 20.10 -10.44 -5.46
CA LEU A 108 18.96 -10.08 -6.32
C LEU A 108 17.88 -9.30 -5.57
N THR A 109 17.61 -9.64 -4.31
CA THR A 109 16.50 -9.07 -3.55
C THR A 109 16.87 -7.79 -2.81
N VAL A 110 18.12 -7.64 -2.35
CA VAL A 110 18.57 -6.43 -1.64
C VAL A 110 18.48 -5.16 -2.49
N PRO A 111 18.89 -5.15 -3.77
CA PRO A 111 18.73 -3.97 -4.62
C PRO A 111 17.27 -3.51 -4.75
N HIS A 112 16.30 -4.44 -4.73
CA HIS A 112 14.88 -4.09 -4.76
C HIS A 112 14.47 -3.35 -3.48
N PHE A 113 14.78 -3.90 -2.30
CA PHE A 113 14.46 -3.25 -1.03
C PHE A 113 15.21 -1.95 -0.84
N GLN A 114 16.46 -1.87 -1.30
CA GLN A 114 17.23 -0.64 -1.31
C GLN A 114 16.51 0.42 -2.14
N ASN A 115 16.08 0.09 -3.36
CA ASN A 115 15.35 1.03 -4.22
C ASN A 115 14.05 1.52 -3.56
N GLU A 116 13.23 0.60 -3.03
CA GLU A 116 11.96 0.97 -2.37
C GLU A 116 12.17 1.94 -1.20
N VAL A 117 13.20 1.72 -0.37
CA VAL A 117 13.50 2.63 0.75
C VAL A 117 14.12 3.94 0.26
N GLN A 118 14.95 3.88 -0.78
CA GLN A 118 15.61 5.06 -1.36
C GLN A 118 14.59 6.03 -1.97
N GLN A 119 13.52 5.54 -2.58
CA GLN A 119 12.44 6.39 -3.12
C GLN A 119 11.76 7.26 -2.06
N VAL A 120 11.69 6.82 -0.80
CA VAL A 120 11.22 7.69 0.30
C VAL A 120 12.28 8.66 0.75
N ILE A 121 13.53 8.21 0.87
CA ILE A 121 14.65 9.06 1.29
C ILE A 121 14.84 10.23 0.32
N ASP A 122 14.73 9.95 -0.97
CA ASP A 122 14.87 10.94 -2.03
C ASP A 122 13.62 11.83 -2.18
N GLY A 123 12.54 11.51 -1.45
CA GLY A 123 11.29 12.25 -1.49
C GLY A 123 10.42 11.97 -2.72
N GLU A 124 10.75 10.96 -3.54
CA GLU A 124 9.96 10.61 -4.73
C GLU A 124 8.53 10.18 -4.38
N LEU A 125 8.35 9.49 -3.25
CA LEU A 125 7.03 9.10 -2.74
C LEU A 125 6.35 10.19 -1.91
N ARG A 126 7.03 11.32 -1.63
CA ARG A 126 6.45 12.38 -0.80
C ARG A 126 5.29 13.05 -1.56
N PRO A 127 4.07 13.06 -0.99
CA PRO A 127 2.94 13.74 -1.60
C PRO A 127 3.22 15.20 -1.92
N LEU A 128 2.69 15.68 -3.05
CA LEU A 128 2.79 17.09 -3.45
C LEU A 128 2.34 18.03 -2.33
N ILE A 129 1.28 17.68 -1.60
CA ILE A 129 0.73 18.50 -0.50
C ILE A 129 1.68 18.68 0.70
N MET A 130 2.76 17.91 0.76
CA MET A 130 3.81 18.00 1.79
C MET A 130 5.10 18.67 1.27
N GLN A 131 5.10 19.19 0.05
CA GLN A 131 6.24 19.90 -0.52
C GLN A 131 6.14 21.40 -0.18
N ASP A 132 7.28 22.07 -0.04
CA ASP A 132 7.36 23.46 0.46
C ASP A 132 6.56 24.48 -0.36
N GLU A 133 6.34 24.21 -1.66
CA GLU A 133 5.64 25.10 -2.60
C GLU A 133 4.18 24.67 -2.85
N ALA A 134 3.65 23.71 -2.08
CA ALA A 134 2.29 23.23 -2.27
C ALA A 134 1.24 24.32 -1.97
N GLU A 135 0.26 24.47 -2.85
CA GLU A 135 -0.87 25.34 -2.57
C GLU A 135 -1.70 24.79 -1.41
N PRO A 136 -2.07 25.63 -0.42
CA PRO A 136 -2.86 25.17 0.71
C PRO A 136 -4.28 24.80 0.26
N PRO A 137 -4.86 23.69 0.75
CA PRO A 137 -6.21 23.29 0.38
C PRO A 137 -7.24 24.34 0.80
N ALA A 138 -8.14 24.72 -0.10
CA ALA A 138 -9.05 25.85 0.10
C ALA A 138 -10.44 25.43 0.60
N THR A 139 -10.91 24.24 0.23
CA THR A 139 -12.23 23.72 0.61
C THR A 139 -12.14 22.56 1.61
N LEU A 140 -13.28 22.20 2.23
CA LEU A 140 -13.35 21.02 3.09
C LEU A 140 -13.06 19.73 2.33
N LYS A 141 -13.45 19.68 1.05
CA LYS A 141 -13.18 18.55 0.15
C LYS A 141 -11.68 18.45 -0.14
N ASP A 142 -11.03 19.55 -0.50
CA ASP A 142 -9.58 19.54 -0.78
C ASP A 142 -8.77 19.13 0.46
N LEU A 143 -9.21 19.55 1.66
CA LEU A 143 -8.60 19.12 2.93
C LEU A 143 -8.83 17.64 3.22
N GLU A 144 -9.99 17.09 2.85
CA GLU A 144 -10.27 15.66 2.96
C GLU A 144 -9.38 14.85 2.03
N GLU A 145 -9.25 15.27 0.77
CA GLU A 145 -8.36 14.65 -0.22
C GLU A 145 -6.89 14.72 0.22
N ALA A 146 -6.43 15.88 0.69
CA ALA A 146 -5.08 16.03 1.24
C ALA A 146 -4.82 15.08 2.43
N LEU A 147 -5.76 14.99 3.38
CA LEU A 147 -5.66 14.08 4.53
C LEU A 147 -5.69 12.62 4.09
N TRP A 148 -6.43 12.29 3.03
CA TRP A 148 -6.44 10.96 2.42
C TRP A 148 -5.08 10.62 1.79
N THR A 149 -4.50 11.52 1.01
CA THR A 149 -3.16 11.33 0.42
C THR A 149 -2.10 11.14 1.51
N VAL A 150 -2.15 11.94 2.57
CA VAL A 150 -1.26 11.80 3.74
C VAL A 150 -1.48 10.47 4.46
N HIS A 151 -2.72 9.96 4.50
CA HIS A 151 -3.04 8.65 5.05
C HIS A 151 -2.47 7.51 4.20
N ILE A 152 -2.56 7.58 2.87
CA ILE A 152 -1.93 6.61 1.97
C ILE A 152 -0.42 6.59 2.22
N TYR A 153 0.21 7.77 2.24
CA TYR A 153 1.64 7.87 2.47
C TYR A 153 2.09 7.30 3.82
N LYS A 154 1.28 7.43 4.88
CA LYS A 154 1.52 6.75 6.17
C LYS A 154 1.61 5.23 6.01
N ASN A 155 0.77 4.63 5.18
CA ASN A 155 0.79 3.18 4.94
C ASN A 155 2.07 2.76 4.22
N ASP A 156 2.52 3.57 3.24
CA ASP A 156 3.78 3.34 2.53
C ASP A 156 4.97 3.41 3.49
N LEU A 157 5.05 4.45 4.32
CA LEU A 157 6.10 4.58 5.35
C LEU A 157 6.07 3.42 6.35
N THR A 158 4.89 2.95 6.74
CA THR A 158 4.75 1.80 7.65
C THR A 158 5.25 0.50 6.99
N ASN A 159 4.97 0.31 5.71
CA ASN A 159 5.45 -0.83 4.95
C ASN A 159 6.97 -0.79 4.81
N LEU A 160 7.53 0.39 4.52
CA LEU A 160 8.97 0.58 4.36
C LEU A 160 9.76 0.43 5.66
N ASP A 161 9.23 0.89 6.80
CA ASP A 161 9.83 0.60 8.12
C ASP A 161 9.96 -0.92 8.33
N ARG A 162 8.89 -1.68 8.04
CA ARG A 162 8.92 -3.15 8.11
C ARG A 162 9.91 -3.75 7.11
N THR A 163 9.94 -3.25 5.89
CA THR A 163 10.88 -3.69 4.84
C THR A 163 12.32 -3.50 5.29
N ALA A 164 12.66 -2.32 5.80
CA ALA A 164 14.00 -2.02 6.31
C ALA A 164 14.40 -2.93 7.48
N ILE A 165 13.49 -3.19 8.43
CA ILE A 165 13.75 -4.13 9.54
C ILE A 165 14.04 -5.54 9.03
N LEU A 166 13.17 -6.08 8.17
CA LEU A 166 13.28 -7.45 7.69
C LEU A 166 14.49 -7.63 6.77
N ALA A 167 14.77 -6.65 5.91
CA ALA A 167 15.96 -6.63 5.07
C ALA A 167 17.24 -6.59 5.92
N ALA A 168 17.32 -5.71 6.93
CA ALA A 168 18.46 -5.63 7.85
C ALA A 168 18.72 -6.97 8.57
N GLN A 169 17.66 -7.61 9.09
CA GLN A 169 17.77 -8.89 9.78
C GLN A 169 18.23 -10.02 8.84
N THR A 170 17.67 -10.08 7.63
CA THR A 170 18.00 -11.12 6.65
C THR A 170 19.45 -10.98 6.17
N VAL A 171 19.87 -9.76 5.80
CA VAL A 171 21.24 -9.46 5.40
C VAL A 171 22.23 -9.78 6.51
N ARG A 172 21.96 -9.35 7.75
CA ARG A 172 22.82 -9.64 8.91
C ARG A 172 22.98 -11.14 9.14
N THR A 173 21.90 -11.91 9.09
CA THR A 173 21.94 -13.37 9.29
C THR A 173 22.85 -14.05 8.27
N VAL A 174 22.71 -13.67 6.98
CA VAL A 174 23.51 -14.25 5.91
C VAL A 174 24.97 -13.81 5.98
N LEU A 175 25.27 -12.54 6.31
CA LEU A 175 26.65 -12.07 6.51
C LEU A 175 27.35 -12.80 7.67
N LEU A 176 26.63 -13.05 8.76
CA LEU A 176 27.15 -13.79 9.93
C LEU A 176 27.40 -15.28 9.64
N SER A 177 26.70 -15.88 8.66
CA SER A 177 26.93 -17.28 8.25
C SER A 177 28.35 -17.55 7.71
N GLY A 178 29.09 -16.49 7.34
CA GLY A 178 30.46 -16.60 6.79
C GLY A 178 30.52 -17.07 5.33
N GLN A 179 29.39 -17.36 4.69
CA GLN A 179 29.35 -17.89 3.32
C GLN A 179 29.39 -16.84 2.20
N VAL A 180 29.51 -15.54 2.56
CA VAL A 180 29.51 -14.42 1.60
C VAL A 180 30.95 -14.03 1.23
N LYS A 181 31.25 -14.06 -0.06
CA LYS A 181 32.56 -13.63 -0.62
C LYS A 181 32.78 -12.13 -0.36
N PRO A 182 34.03 -11.66 -0.16
CA PRO A 182 34.31 -10.25 0.10
C PRO A 182 33.68 -9.28 -0.93
N ILE A 183 33.78 -9.58 -2.23
CA ILE A 183 33.22 -8.75 -3.30
C ILE A 183 31.70 -8.63 -3.28
N ASP A 184 31.02 -9.62 -2.70
CA ASP A 184 29.56 -9.64 -2.56
C ASP A 184 29.12 -8.96 -1.26
N ARG A 185 30.02 -8.78 -0.28
CA ARG A 185 29.71 -8.04 0.96
C ARG A 185 29.46 -6.57 0.68
N ASP A 186 30.25 -5.96 -0.20
CA ASP A 186 30.08 -4.56 -0.59
C ASP A 186 28.74 -4.33 -1.29
N LYS A 187 28.26 -5.32 -2.06
CA LYS A 187 26.93 -5.25 -2.70
C LYS A 187 25.77 -5.43 -1.73
N LEU A 188 26.05 -5.94 -0.53
CA LEU A 188 25.07 -6.15 0.55
C LEU A 188 25.27 -5.16 1.70
N SER A 189 26.11 -4.13 1.52
CA SER A 189 26.48 -3.19 2.59
C SER A 189 25.50 -2.04 2.78
N PHE A 190 24.33 -2.05 2.13
CA PHE A 190 23.34 -1.01 2.30
C PHE A 190 22.89 -0.93 3.77
N ASP A 191 22.95 0.27 4.35
CA ASP A 191 22.64 0.49 5.75
C ASP A 191 21.12 0.65 5.95
N PHE A 192 20.42 -0.48 5.97
CA PHE A 192 18.99 -0.53 6.26
C PHE A 192 18.62 0.02 7.64
N VAL A 193 19.56 0.09 8.60
CA VAL A 193 19.30 0.66 9.93
C VAL A 193 19.24 2.18 9.85
N SER A 194 20.20 2.80 9.17
CA SER A 194 20.17 4.25 8.88
C SER A 194 18.95 4.60 8.02
N ALA A 195 18.68 3.83 6.97
CA ALA A 195 17.53 4.04 6.10
C ALA A 195 16.20 3.98 6.85
N ARG A 196 16.06 3.02 7.78
CA ARG A 196 14.90 2.95 8.69
C ARG A 196 14.73 4.21 9.54
N ASN A 197 15.81 4.75 10.09
CA ASN A 197 15.73 5.98 10.90
C ASN A 197 15.23 7.16 10.04
N GLN A 198 15.64 7.23 8.77
CA GLN A 198 15.13 8.26 7.85
C GLN A 198 13.63 8.07 7.54
N VAL A 199 13.15 6.83 7.39
CA VAL A 199 11.71 6.54 7.25
C VAL A 199 10.93 6.95 8.52
N ILE A 200 11.49 6.73 9.70
CA ILE A 200 10.90 7.17 10.98
C ILE A 200 10.82 8.70 11.03
N ASP A 201 11.90 9.39 10.66
CA ASP A 201 11.97 10.85 10.64
C ASP A 201 10.95 11.44 9.64
N GLU A 202 10.83 10.85 8.46
CA GLU A 202 9.83 11.24 7.45
C GLU A 202 8.40 10.96 7.93
N ASN A 203 8.16 9.92 8.72
CA ASN A 203 6.86 9.66 9.31
C ASN A 203 6.48 10.68 10.40
N GLU A 204 7.45 11.24 11.13
CA GLU A 204 7.23 12.38 12.02
C GLU A 204 6.95 13.67 11.23
N ASN A 205 7.68 13.93 10.14
CA ASN A 205 7.43 15.05 9.23
C ASN A 205 6.00 15.00 8.63
N ARG A 206 5.59 13.81 8.17
CA ARG A 206 4.21 13.55 7.74
C ARG A 206 3.19 13.82 8.85
N LEU A 207 3.50 13.44 10.10
CA LEU A 207 2.58 13.64 11.22
C LEU A 207 2.37 15.13 11.52
N ASP A 208 3.42 15.94 11.43
CA ASP A 208 3.33 17.39 11.55
C ASP A 208 2.38 17.99 10.51
N HIS A 209 2.58 17.62 9.23
CA HIS A 209 1.68 18.01 8.14
C HIS A 209 0.23 17.56 8.37
N GLU A 210 0.00 16.32 8.82
CA GLU A 210 -1.33 15.82 9.16
C GLU A 210 -2.00 16.69 10.23
N MET A 211 -1.28 17.03 11.30
CA MET A 211 -1.84 17.84 12.39
C MET A 211 -2.12 19.28 11.94
N ALA A 212 -1.26 19.86 11.10
CA ALA A 212 -1.50 21.18 10.51
C ALA A 212 -2.77 21.21 9.64
N LEU A 213 -2.93 20.20 8.76
CA LEU A 213 -4.12 20.06 7.90
C LEU A 213 -5.41 19.88 8.72
N ARG A 214 -5.38 19.05 9.77
CA ARG A 214 -6.54 18.88 10.67
C ARG A 214 -6.89 20.16 11.39
N GLY A 215 -5.89 20.90 11.87
CA GLY A 215 -6.10 22.22 12.47
C GLY A 215 -6.71 23.22 11.48
N ALA A 216 -6.27 23.21 10.21
CA ALA A 216 -6.86 24.02 9.15
C ALA A 216 -8.31 23.61 8.86
N ARG A 217 -8.61 22.29 8.84
CA ARG A 217 -9.96 21.77 8.60
C ARG A 217 -10.92 22.14 9.71
N VAL A 218 -10.51 22.14 10.98
CA VAL A 218 -11.34 22.65 12.09
C VAL A 218 -11.67 24.12 11.89
N ARG A 219 -10.70 24.97 11.52
CA ARG A 219 -10.94 26.41 11.27
C ARG A 219 -11.89 26.64 10.10
N LEU A 220 -11.66 25.95 8.99
CA LEU A 220 -12.52 26.07 7.81
C LEU A 220 -13.92 25.55 8.10
N ALA A 221 -14.05 24.41 8.79
CA ALA A 221 -15.34 23.85 9.16
C ALA A 221 -16.13 24.78 10.08
N LYS A 222 -15.48 25.46 11.03
CA LYS A 222 -16.14 26.50 11.84
C LYS A 222 -16.70 27.62 10.96
N ASN A 223 -15.90 28.12 10.02
CA ASN A 223 -16.36 29.14 9.07
C ASN A 223 -17.56 28.66 8.24
N VAL A 224 -17.52 27.42 7.72
CA VAL A 224 -18.65 26.83 6.98
C VAL A 224 -19.92 26.74 7.84
N LEU A 225 -19.81 26.36 9.11
CA LEU A 225 -20.96 26.33 10.02
C LEU A 225 -21.57 27.72 10.25
N ASP A 226 -20.75 28.77 10.25
CA ASP A 226 -21.17 30.15 10.50
C ASP A 226 -21.75 30.83 9.26
N THR A 227 -21.22 30.52 8.07
CA THR A 227 -21.51 31.28 6.85
C THR A 227 -22.33 30.52 5.81
N SER A 228 -22.29 29.19 5.79
CA SER A 228 -23.00 28.40 4.77
C SER A 228 -24.46 28.20 5.16
N ALA A 229 -25.35 28.32 4.16
CA ALA A 229 -26.75 27.93 4.30
C ALA A 229 -26.98 26.47 3.85
N GLU A 230 -26.02 25.87 3.14
CA GLU A 230 -26.17 24.55 2.53
C GLU A 230 -26.00 23.42 3.55
N LEU A 231 -26.99 22.54 3.64
CA LEU A 231 -27.05 21.51 4.69
C LEU A 231 -25.92 20.47 4.55
N ASP A 232 -25.59 20.08 3.33
CA ASP A 232 -24.54 19.11 3.02
C ASP A 232 -23.16 19.59 3.49
N GLN A 233 -22.79 20.83 3.18
CA GLN A 233 -21.55 21.45 3.61
C GLN A 233 -21.48 21.59 5.14
N ARG A 234 -22.60 21.97 5.76
CA ARG A 234 -22.71 22.07 7.22
C ARG A 234 -22.59 20.71 7.90
N LEU A 235 -23.18 19.65 7.33
CA LEU A 235 -23.05 18.28 7.83
C LEU A 235 -21.59 17.80 7.74
N GLN A 236 -20.92 18.04 6.62
CA GLN A 236 -19.49 17.72 6.45
C GLN A 236 -18.63 18.48 7.47
N ALA A 237 -18.87 19.78 7.65
CA ALA A 237 -18.16 20.60 8.61
C ALA A 237 -18.31 20.09 10.05
N ALA A 238 -19.55 19.81 10.48
CA ALA A 238 -19.82 19.27 11.81
C ALA A 238 -19.12 17.92 12.04
N PHE A 239 -19.14 17.03 11.05
CA PHE A 239 -18.44 15.74 11.13
C PHE A 239 -16.93 15.90 11.20
N ALA A 240 -16.34 16.75 10.35
CA ALA A 240 -14.90 17.01 10.32
C ALA A 240 -14.40 17.54 11.67
N MET A 241 -15.12 18.50 12.28
CA MET A 241 -14.77 19.06 13.58
C MET A 241 -14.77 18.00 14.70
N ASP A 242 -15.81 17.16 14.77
CA ASP A 242 -15.90 16.10 15.76
C ASP A 242 -14.79 15.05 15.60
N GLN A 243 -14.49 14.63 14.36
CA GLN A 243 -13.43 13.67 14.08
C GLN A 243 -12.03 14.23 14.37
N ASP A 244 -11.75 15.44 13.92
CA ASP A 244 -10.44 16.05 14.10
C ASP A 244 -10.14 16.35 15.57
N LEU A 245 -11.14 16.78 16.35
CA LEU A 245 -10.95 16.93 17.80
C LEU A 245 -10.52 15.63 18.46
N LYS A 246 -11.16 14.50 18.12
CA LYS A 246 -10.82 13.19 18.67
C LYS A 246 -9.40 12.79 18.30
N ILE A 247 -9.04 12.91 17.03
CA ILE A 247 -7.71 12.52 16.53
C ILE A 247 -6.61 13.41 17.13
N ILE A 248 -6.83 14.72 17.21
CA ILE A 248 -5.87 15.65 17.81
C ILE A 248 -5.73 15.41 19.32
N ARG A 249 -6.83 15.12 20.03
CA ARG A 249 -6.79 14.75 21.45
C ARG A 249 -5.97 13.48 21.65
N ASP A 250 -6.24 12.43 20.88
CA ASP A 250 -5.48 11.17 20.92
C ASP A 250 -3.99 11.41 20.62
N PHE A 251 -3.67 12.27 19.65
CA PHE A 251 -2.30 12.64 19.34
C PHE A 251 -1.60 13.34 20.52
N VAL A 252 -2.24 14.33 21.14
CA VAL A 252 -1.68 15.04 22.31
C VAL A 252 -1.50 14.09 23.50
N GLU A 253 -2.40 13.13 23.70
CA GLU A 253 -2.21 12.08 24.70
C GLU A 253 -1.00 11.18 24.41
N HIS A 254 -0.76 10.84 23.15
CA HIS A 254 0.45 10.12 22.75
C HIS A 254 1.72 10.96 22.99
N GLN A 255 1.70 12.26 22.70
CA GLN A 255 2.82 13.15 22.98
C GLN A 255 3.13 13.26 24.48
N ARG A 256 2.09 13.34 25.33
CA ARG A 256 2.26 13.32 26.80
C ARG A 256 2.91 12.03 27.31
N LYS A 257 2.84 10.94 26.54
CA LYS A 257 3.51 9.65 26.82
C LYS A 257 4.93 9.58 26.23
N GLY A 258 5.44 10.67 25.65
CA GLY A 258 6.78 10.76 25.06
C GLY A 258 6.89 10.31 23.60
N LEU A 259 5.76 10.11 22.89
CA LEU A 259 5.77 9.77 21.47
C LEU A 259 5.81 11.05 20.61
N PHE A 260 6.41 10.98 19.42
CA PHE A 260 6.46 12.08 18.44
C PHE A 260 7.02 13.40 19.01
N PRO A 261 8.20 13.38 19.67
CA PRO A 261 8.74 14.55 20.37
C PRO A 261 9.14 15.70 19.44
N ARG A 262 9.34 15.45 18.14
CA ARG A 262 9.71 16.49 17.17
C ARG A 262 8.52 17.19 16.54
N VAL A 263 7.31 16.64 16.68
CA VAL A 263 6.10 17.23 16.12
C VAL A 263 5.61 18.36 17.03
N PRO A 264 5.38 19.58 16.52
CA PRO A 264 4.80 20.66 17.31
C PRO A 264 3.47 20.26 17.94
N THR A 265 3.29 20.52 19.24
CA THR A 265 2.02 20.22 19.92
C THR A 265 0.92 21.18 19.44
N PRO A 266 -0.20 20.67 18.88
CA PRO A 266 -1.34 21.49 18.51
C PRO A 266 -1.91 22.23 19.72
N ASN A 267 -2.47 23.42 19.50
CA ASN A 267 -3.19 24.16 20.54
C ASN A 267 -4.55 23.49 20.83
N LEU A 268 -4.51 22.39 21.59
CA LEU A 268 -5.68 21.57 21.92
C LEU A 268 -6.76 22.40 22.60
N ASP A 269 -6.40 23.28 23.53
CA ASP A 269 -7.38 24.09 24.28
C ASP A 269 -8.19 24.99 23.35
N LEU A 270 -7.53 25.66 22.39
CA LEU A 270 -8.21 26.50 21.40
C LEU A 270 -9.11 25.67 20.47
N ILE A 271 -8.62 24.53 20.01
CA ILE A 271 -9.36 23.62 19.12
C ILE A 271 -10.60 23.08 19.85
N GLU A 272 -10.43 22.61 21.08
CA GLU A 272 -11.50 22.08 21.91
C GLU A 272 -12.55 23.14 22.22
N GLN A 273 -12.15 24.37 22.60
CA GLN A 273 -13.07 25.48 22.79
C GLN A 273 -13.87 25.79 21.52
N THR A 274 -13.20 25.81 20.36
CA THR A 274 -13.83 26.08 19.06
C THR A 274 -14.89 25.02 18.73
N VAL A 275 -14.54 23.74 18.90
CA VAL A 275 -15.44 22.61 18.59
C VAL A 275 -16.59 22.52 19.58
N VAL A 276 -16.34 22.68 20.87
CA VAL A 276 -17.40 22.66 21.90
C VAL A 276 -18.39 23.82 21.74
N SER A 277 -17.92 25.03 21.37
CA SER A 277 -18.84 26.14 21.08
C SER A 277 -19.71 25.84 19.87
N ALA A 278 -19.10 25.38 18.77
CA ALA A 278 -19.81 25.03 17.56
C ALA A 278 -20.84 23.90 17.78
N GLU A 279 -20.49 22.88 18.57
CA GLU A 279 -21.37 21.78 18.93
C GLU A 279 -22.56 22.26 19.77
N ARG A 280 -22.34 23.16 20.75
CA ARG A 280 -23.43 23.75 21.54
C ARG A 280 -24.40 24.56 20.68
N GLU A 281 -23.89 25.32 19.72
CA GLU A 281 -24.67 26.14 18.81
C GLU A 281 -25.40 25.29 17.75
N ASN A 282 -24.87 24.10 17.41
CA ASN A 282 -25.35 23.25 16.31
C ASN A 282 -25.63 21.80 16.75
N GLN A 283 -26.15 21.59 17.96
CA GLN A 283 -26.23 20.26 18.59
C GLN A 283 -26.90 19.19 17.72
N GLN A 284 -28.05 19.52 17.10
CA GLN A 284 -28.78 18.60 16.23
C GLN A 284 -28.00 18.24 14.96
N LEU A 285 -27.24 19.19 14.42
CA LEU A 285 -26.44 19.01 13.22
C LEU A 285 -25.27 18.06 13.49
N PHE A 286 -24.53 18.24 14.59
CA PHE A 286 -23.44 17.35 15.00
C PHE A 286 -23.94 15.92 15.21
N MET A 287 -25.08 15.76 15.89
CA MET A 287 -25.70 14.45 16.08
C MET A 287 -26.08 13.80 14.74
N THR A 288 -26.70 14.55 13.84
CA THR A 288 -27.14 14.07 12.52
C THR A 288 -25.95 13.70 11.64
N ALA A 289 -24.92 14.54 11.60
CA ALA A 289 -23.69 14.32 10.86
C ALA A 289 -22.99 13.04 11.33
N ASN A 290 -22.81 12.89 12.65
CA ASN A 290 -22.20 11.70 13.21
C ASN A 290 -22.99 10.43 12.88
N GLN A 291 -24.32 10.45 12.97
CA GLN A 291 -25.17 9.31 12.60
C GLN A 291 -25.07 8.97 11.12
N PHE A 292 -25.10 9.97 10.25
CA PHE A 292 -25.05 9.81 8.80
C PHE A 292 -23.71 9.22 8.35
N PHE A 293 -22.59 9.86 8.67
CA PHE A 293 -21.27 9.40 8.22
C PHE A 293 -20.84 8.09 8.88
N THR A 294 -21.19 7.87 10.14
CA THR A 294 -21.01 6.54 10.76
C THR A 294 -21.85 5.50 10.02
N GLY A 295 -23.10 5.82 9.68
CA GLY A 295 -23.98 4.95 8.91
C GLY A 295 -23.42 4.60 7.52
N LEU A 296 -22.91 5.60 6.78
CA LEU A 296 -22.25 5.42 5.49
C LEU A 296 -21.01 4.52 5.61
N HIS A 297 -20.15 4.79 6.59
CA HIS A 297 -18.96 3.97 6.83
C HIS A 297 -19.31 2.50 7.03
N TRP A 298 -20.36 2.21 7.79
CA TRP A 298 -20.84 0.85 8.00
C TRP A 298 -21.49 0.23 6.76
N TRP A 299 -22.23 1.03 5.99
CA TRP A 299 -22.86 0.58 4.75
C TRP A 299 -21.79 0.17 3.73
N ILE A 300 -20.80 1.03 3.48
CA ILE A 300 -19.72 0.81 2.50
C ILE A 300 -18.82 -0.36 2.94
N ARG A 301 -18.44 -0.42 4.22
CA ARG A 301 -17.53 -1.48 4.69
C ARG A 301 -18.21 -2.82 4.96
N GLY A 302 -19.55 -2.88 4.90
CA GLY A 302 -20.33 -4.12 5.05
C GLY A 302 -20.20 -4.84 6.41
N ARG A 303 -19.57 -4.20 7.40
CA ARG A 303 -19.31 -4.73 8.75
C ARG A 303 -20.25 -4.02 9.74
N TYR A 304 -20.61 -4.66 10.85
CA TYR A 304 -21.65 -4.13 11.74
C TYR A 304 -21.17 -4.16 13.21
N GLY A 305 -20.59 -3.07 13.74
CA GLY A 305 -20.37 -2.90 15.20
C GLY A 305 -18.99 -2.35 15.58
N LYS A 306 -18.94 -1.41 16.54
CA LYS A 306 -17.73 -0.71 17.02
C LYS A 306 -16.61 -1.66 17.44
N GLY A 307 -15.50 -1.74 16.71
CA GLY A 307 -14.35 -2.55 17.15
C GLY A 307 -13.07 -2.27 16.37
N VAL A 308 -11.93 -2.27 17.09
CA VAL A 308 -10.57 -2.08 16.57
C VAL A 308 -9.87 -3.40 16.19
N ALA A 309 -10.56 -4.55 16.29
CA ALA A 309 -9.94 -5.85 16.08
C ALA A 309 -9.54 -6.04 14.60
N ALA A 310 -8.36 -6.61 14.38
CA ALA A 310 -7.74 -6.78 13.05
C ALA A 310 -7.72 -5.48 12.22
N ASN A 311 -7.22 -4.37 12.79
CA ASN A 311 -7.17 -3.06 12.12
C ASN A 311 -8.56 -2.55 11.66
N GLY A 312 -9.61 -2.88 12.41
CA GLY A 312 -11.00 -2.52 12.06
C GLY A 312 -11.70 -3.49 11.11
N LEU A 313 -11.07 -4.63 10.78
CA LEU A 313 -11.67 -5.67 9.95
C LEU A 313 -12.59 -6.61 10.76
N LEU A 314 -12.48 -6.69 12.08
CA LEU A 314 -13.30 -7.61 12.88
C LEU A 314 -14.12 -6.86 13.92
N LYS A 315 -15.35 -7.36 14.18
CA LYS A 315 -16.11 -6.94 15.36
C LYS A 315 -15.30 -7.31 16.60
N GLY A 316 -15.14 -6.38 17.53
CA GLY A 316 -14.54 -6.70 18.83
C GLY A 316 -15.41 -7.73 19.57
N GLU A 317 -14.78 -8.71 20.24
CA GLU A 317 -15.48 -9.79 20.95
C GLU A 317 -16.50 -9.24 21.97
N HIS A 318 -16.18 -8.09 22.58
CA HIS A 318 -17.05 -7.39 23.53
C HIS A 318 -18.40 -6.92 22.94
N VAL A 319 -18.47 -6.62 21.62
CA VAL A 319 -19.72 -6.20 20.95
C VAL A 319 -20.70 -7.36 20.80
N LYS A 320 -20.20 -8.60 20.74
CA LYS A 320 -21.06 -9.79 20.68
C LYS A 320 -21.79 -10.05 22.00
N GLN A 321 -21.23 -9.57 23.11
CA GLN A 321 -21.70 -9.86 24.46
C GLN A 321 -22.50 -8.71 25.09
N ASN A 322 -22.40 -7.49 24.54
CA ASN A 322 -23.11 -6.32 25.05
C ASN A 322 -23.99 -5.67 23.97
N PRO A 323 -25.32 -5.87 24.00
CA PRO A 323 -26.26 -5.23 23.07
C PRO A 323 -26.21 -3.69 23.09
N ALA A 324 -25.85 -3.07 24.21
CA ALA A 324 -25.68 -1.62 24.32
C ALA A 324 -24.40 -1.09 23.65
N ALA A 325 -23.46 -1.98 23.30
CA ALA A 325 -22.33 -1.68 22.42
C ALA A 325 -22.71 -1.81 20.92
N GLY A 326 -23.92 -2.26 20.61
CA GLY A 326 -24.52 -2.23 19.28
C GLY A 326 -25.08 -0.85 18.94
N PHE A 327 -25.19 -0.56 17.64
CA PHE A 327 -25.83 0.66 17.13
C PHE A 327 -27.03 0.27 16.27
N ALA A 328 -28.17 0.94 16.45
CA ALA A 328 -29.35 0.74 15.63
C ALA A 328 -29.13 1.39 14.26
N LEU A 329 -29.01 0.57 13.21
CA LEU A 329 -28.94 1.08 11.84
C LEU A 329 -30.36 1.18 11.27
N SER A 330 -30.71 2.38 10.80
CA SER A 330 -31.87 2.56 9.95
C SER A 330 -31.49 2.15 8.53
N MET A 331 -31.77 0.90 8.17
CA MET A 331 -31.53 0.41 6.81
C MET A 331 -32.67 0.88 5.90
N PRO A 332 -32.37 1.42 4.70
CA PRO A 332 -33.42 1.69 3.72
C PRO A 332 -34.19 0.41 3.40
N ARG A 333 -35.52 0.54 3.30
CA ARG A 333 -36.47 -0.58 3.09
C ARG A 333 -36.18 -1.32 1.78
N ASN A 334 -35.70 -0.59 0.78
CA ASN A 334 -35.25 -1.11 -0.50
C ASN A 334 -33.72 -0.99 -0.54
N ARG A 335 -33.05 -2.13 -0.72
CA ARG A 335 -31.60 -2.18 -0.89
C ARG A 335 -31.32 -2.45 -2.38
N PRO A 336 -30.32 -1.81 -2.99
CA PRO A 336 -29.84 -2.24 -4.30
C PRO A 336 -29.41 -3.72 -4.21
N LEU A 337 -29.78 -4.50 -5.23
CA LEU A 337 -29.42 -5.91 -5.34
C LEU A 337 -28.07 -5.99 -6.09
N PRO A 338 -27.11 -6.80 -5.64
CA PRO A 338 -25.83 -6.93 -6.32
C PRO A 338 -26.05 -7.52 -7.72
N THR A 339 -25.51 -6.82 -8.71
CA THR A 339 -25.52 -7.20 -10.13
C THR A 339 -24.17 -7.81 -10.48
N ASP A 340 -24.15 -8.72 -11.44
CA ASP A 340 -22.90 -9.29 -11.95
C ASP A 340 -22.12 -8.20 -12.71
N PRO A 341 -20.89 -7.83 -12.28
CA PRO A 341 -20.09 -6.82 -12.97
C PRO A 341 -19.62 -7.26 -14.36
N PHE A 342 -19.80 -8.55 -14.72
CA PHE A 342 -19.49 -9.10 -16.03
C PHE A 342 -20.74 -9.29 -16.92
N ALA A 343 -21.95 -8.97 -16.43
CA ALA A 343 -23.14 -8.94 -17.27
C ALA A 343 -23.14 -7.67 -18.12
N GLU A 344 -23.45 -7.80 -19.42
CA GLU A 344 -23.39 -6.70 -20.40
C GLU A 344 -24.23 -5.47 -20.04
N ASP A 345 -25.17 -5.60 -19.11
CA ASP A 345 -26.15 -4.59 -18.74
C ASP A 345 -26.40 -4.48 -17.23
N ASN A 346 -25.55 -5.09 -16.37
CA ASN A 346 -25.81 -5.22 -14.93
C ASN A 346 -27.21 -5.81 -14.62
N SER A 347 -27.86 -6.55 -15.54
CA SER A 347 -29.23 -7.03 -15.33
C SER A 347 -29.30 -8.33 -14.53
N GLU A 348 -28.21 -9.11 -14.56
CA GLU A 348 -28.16 -10.41 -13.89
C GLU A 348 -27.72 -10.27 -12.43
N ARG A 349 -28.44 -10.97 -11.55
CA ARG A 349 -28.07 -11.05 -10.13
C ARG A 349 -26.86 -11.95 -9.99
N SER A 350 -25.81 -11.48 -9.34
CA SER A 350 -24.63 -12.31 -9.10
C SER A 350 -25.01 -13.54 -8.24
N PRO A 351 -24.85 -14.78 -8.75
CA PRO A 351 -25.21 -15.99 -8.01
C PRO A 351 -24.23 -16.31 -6.87
N TYR A 352 -23.09 -15.62 -6.80
CA TYR A 352 -22.00 -15.87 -5.85
C TYR A 352 -21.99 -14.92 -4.64
N VAL A 353 -22.79 -13.85 -4.65
CA VAL A 353 -22.70 -12.76 -3.66
C VAL A 353 -23.84 -12.84 -2.65
N ALA A 354 -23.76 -13.81 -1.74
CA ALA A 354 -24.63 -13.86 -0.57
C ALA A 354 -24.02 -13.08 0.61
N ARG A 355 -24.10 -11.75 0.57
CA ARG A 355 -23.81 -10.82 1.69
C ARG A 355 -22.34 -10.82 2.22
N ARG A 356 -21.86 -9.64 2.59
CA ARG A 356 -20.76 -9.33 3.57
C ARG A 356 -19.35 -9.01 3.05
N HIS A 357 -19.01 -9.19 1.78
CA HIS A 357 -17.61 -9.02 1.36
C HIS A 357 -17.42 -8.52 -0.09
N GLU A 358 -18.27 -7.61 -0.55
CA GLU A 358 -18.28 -7.09 -1.93
C GLU A 358 -16.90 -6.59 -2.41
N ASN A 359 -16.14 -5.90 -1.55
CA ASN A 359 -14.87 -5.28 -1.97
C ASN A 359 -13.63 -6.13 -1.67
N THR A 360 -13.76 -7.18 -0.85
CA THR A 360 -12.58 -7.98 -0.45
C THR A 360 -12.38 -9.20 -1.35
N TRP A 361 -13.40 -9.64 -2.10
CA TRP A 361 -13.32 -10.88 -2.88
C TRP A 361 -13.38 -10.70 -4.39
N SER A 362 -13.79 -9.54 -4.91
CA SER A 362 -13.62 -9.21 -6.33
C SER A 362 -12.13 -9.22 -6.73
N TRP A 363 -11.24 -8.88 -5.79
CA TRP A 363 -9.80 -8.99 -5.95
C TRP A 363 -9.26 -10.41 -5.68
N GLU A 364 -9.77 -11.12 -4.68
CA GLU A 364 -9.29 -12.48 -4.31
C GLU A 364 -9.82 -13.60 -5.23
N ASN A 365 -10.88 -13.36 -6.01
CA ASN A 365 -11.46 -14.33 -6.97
C ASN A 365 -11.21 -13.99 -8.45
N GLY A 366 -10.41 -12.96 -8.77
CA GLY A 366 -10.13 -12.52 -10.16
C GLY A 366 -9.16 -13.39 -10.95
N GLY A 367 -9.07 -14.69 -10.67
CA GLY A 367 -8.32 -15.63 -11.51
C GLY A 367 -9.24 -16.41 -12.43
N ILE A 368 -9.36 -16.02 -13.72
CA ILE A 368 -9.67 -16.90 -14.87
C ILE A 368 -9.24 -16.23 -16.19
N SER A 369 -8.61 -17.06 -17.03
CA SER A 369 -8.14 -16.84 -18.40
C SER A 369 -9.19 -16.25 -19.35
N MET A 370 -8.86 -15.16 -20.06
CA MET A 370 -9.55 -14.79 -21.31
C MET A 370 -9.25 -15.86 -22.36
N MET A 371 -10.19 -16.79 -22.57
CA MET A 371 -10.08 -17.80 -23.64
C MET A 371 -10.49 -17.28 -25.02
N HIS A 372 -10.77 -15.98 -25.18
CA HIS A 372 -10.91 -15.34 -26.48
C HIS A 372 -10.12 -14.03 -26.51
N GLY A 373 -9.24 -13.89 -27.49
CA GLY A 373 -8.27 -12.82 -27.64
C GLY A 373 -8.89 -11.50 -28.10
N GLU A 374 -9.78 -10.94 -27.28
CA GLU A 374 -10.19 -9.55 -27.42
C GLU A 374 -9.55 -8.72 -26.30
N GLU A 375 -8.78 -7.71 -26.70
CA GLU A 375 -8.34 -6.66 -25.81
C GLU A 375 -9.56 -5.83 -25.42
N ILE A 376 -10.07 -6.04 -24.20
CA ILE A 376 -11.07 -5.16 -23.61
C ILE A 376 -10.32 -4.09 -22.84
N ALA A 377 -10.49 -2.83 -23.23
CA ALA A 377 -10.05 -1.69 -22.44
C ALA A 377 -10.86 -1.65 -21.14
N ILE A 378 -10.23 -1.99 -20.02
CA ILE A 378 -10.83 -1.80 -18.70
C ILE A 378 -10.76 -0.30 -18.39
N VAL A 379 -11.85 0.42 -18.67
CA VAL A 379 -12.08 1.76 -18.13
C VAL A 379 -12.90 1.58 -16.86
N ALA A 380 -12.21 1.41 -15.73
CA ALA A 380 -12.84 1.54 -14.42
C ALA A 380 -12.87 3.03 -14.05
N GLU A 381 -13.92 3.75 -14.44
CA GLU A 381 -14.26 5.02 -13.78
C GLU A 381 -15.09 4.68 -12.54
N SER A 382 -14.44 4.67 -11.38
CA SER A 382 -15.11 4.65 -10.09
C SER A 382 -14.85 5.98 -9.39
N ASP A 383 -15.89 6.79 -9.23
CA ASP A 383 -15.83 8.07 -8.50
C ASP A 383 -15.54 7.93 -6.99
N TYR A 384 -15.26 6.71 -6.49
CA TYR A 384 -15.12 6.44 -5.06
C TYR A 384 -13.95 5.51 -4.69
N PHE A 385 -13.10 5.14 -5.64
CA PHE A 385 -11.89 4.38 -5.37
C PHE A 385 -10.72 4.92 -6.19
N TYR A 386 -10.02 5.90 -5.62
CA TYR A 386 -8.60 6.16 -5.86
C TYR A 386 -7.90 6.46 -4.53
#